data_AF-A0A1N7M817-F1
#
_entry.id   AF-A0A1N7M817-F1
#
_cell.length_a   1.000
_cell.length_b   1.000
_cell.length_c   1.000
_cell.angle_alpha   90.00
_cell.angle_beta   90.00
_cell.angle_gamma   90.00
#
_symmetry.space_group_name_H-M   'P 1'
#
loop_
_entity.id
_entity.type
_entity.pdbx_description
1 polymer ?
#
loop_
_entity_poly.entity_id
_entity_poly.type
_entity_poly.pdbx_seq_one_letter_code
_entity_poly.pdbx_strand_id
1 'polypeptide(L)'
;MSQLLTDILEDVRKEYLQRMDANNFSQPFLTAEKLCHEKLYLATDLLADIVNEDPTLLATRASDLIADSRERDNPAVGAIISSNIVMAALESLLGLAVANGWLDVDDDGHILVEDAELDPSRNYPVTADYSRSDAATKNLSKRGPSLLTTIFQAAENEFLELLETEVHEAYQLALQVSGNYAIFAPEDIAPLIVENPLLLGLRPDDMVDEELFEGDPPAGIIISGHLTHILLDQLLELAESKGALGKDGAGHIILPEGDGDNPIVH
;
A
#
# COMPACT_ATOMS: atom_id res chain seq x y z
N MET A 1 16.59 -5.39 1.30
CA MET A 1 16.24 -6.80 1.49
C MET A 1 16.12 -7.08 2.98
N SER A 2 14.89 -7.23 3.44
CA SER A 2 14.53 -7.48 4.83
C SER A 2 15.09 -8.82 5.33
N GLN A 3 15.66 -8.83 6.54
CA GLN A 3 16.13 -10.07 7.17
C GLN A 3 14.94 -10.91 7.63
N LEU A 4 13.89 -10.27 8.17
CA LEU A 4 12.64 -10.94 8.55
C LEU A 4 12.02 -11.67 7.36
N LEU A 5 11.91 -11.00 6.22
CA LEU A 5 11.39 -11.61 5.00
C LEU A 5 12.29 -12.78 4.53
N THR A 6 13.60 -12.60 4.58
CA THR A 6 14.56 -13.65 4.20
C THR A 6 14.38 -14.91 5.07
N ASP A 7 14.23 -14.73 6.38
CA ASP A 7 14.04 -15.85 7.31
C ASP A 7 12.71 -16.58 7.05
N ILE A 8 11.63 -15.84 6.81
CA ILE A 8 10.32 -16.39 6.44
C ILE A 8 10.40 -17.19 5.14
N LEU A 9 11.04 -16.64 4.11
CA LEU A 9 11.19 -17.31 2.81
C LEU A 9 12.03 -18.58 2.91
N GLU A 10 13.08 -18.57 3.74
CA GLU A 10 13.88 -19.78 4.00
C GLU A 10 13.09 -20.86 4.74
N ASP A 11 12.20 -20.48 5.67
CA ASP A 11 11.33 -21.43 6.35
C ASP A 11 10.25 -21.99 5.41
N VAL A 12 9.67 -21.16 4.54
CA VAL A 12 8.78 -21.62 3.46
C VAL A 12 9.51 -22.59 2.54
N ARG A 13 10.75 -22.29 2.15
CA ARG A 13 11.59 -23.18 1.33
C ARG A 13 11.85 -24.53 2.00
N LYS A 14 12.17 -24.54 3.30
CA LYS A 14 12.35 -25.81 4.05
C LYS A 14 11.06 -26.61 4.12
N GLU A 15 9.93 -25.95 4.36
CA GLU A 15 8.62 -26.60 4.42
C GLU A 15 8.21 -27.16 3.04
N TYR A 16 8.53 -26.46 1.96
CA TYR A 16 8.31 -26.94 0.59
C TYR A 16 9.05 -28.26 0.35
N LEU A 17 10.35 -28.33 0.67
CA LEU A 17 11.14 -29.55 0.54
C LEU A 17 10.54 -30.71 1.36
N GLN A 18 10.12 -30.44 2.59
CA GLN A 18 9.49 -31.46 3.44
C GLN A 18 8.16 -31.96 2.87
N ARG A 19 7.32 -31.07 2.34
CA ARG A 19 6.05 -31.45 1.70
C ARG A 19 6.28 -32.26 0.42
N MET A 20 7.30 -31.89 -0.36
CA MET A 20 7.70 -32.62 -1.56
C MET A 20 8.24 -34.01 -1.24
N ASP A 21 9.09 -34.16 -0.23
CA ASP A 21 9.55 -35.46 0.26
C ASP A 21 8.36 -36.34 0.72
N ALA A 22 7.41 -35.76 1.46
CA ALA A 22 6.25 -36.49 1.98
C ALA A 22 5.28 -36.96 0.88
N ASN A 23 5.18 -36.21 -0.22
CA ASN A 23 4.30 -36.53 -1.35
C ASN A 23 5.01 -37.28 -2.48
N ASN A 24 6.20 -37.85 -2.23
CA ASN A 24 7.01 -38.52 -3.26
C ASN A 24 7.27 -37.66 -4.50
N PHE A 25 7.48 -36.37 -4.29
CA PHE A 25 7.77 -35.38 -5.32
C PHE A 25 6.66 -35.17 -6.37
N SER A 26 5.42 -35.55 -6.05
CA SER A 26 4.27 -35.28 -6.93
C SER A 26 3.75 -33.86 -6.75
N GLN A 27 3.30 -33.25 -7.86
CA GLN A 27 2.62 -31.95 -7.88
C GLN A 27 3.43 -30.78 -7.28
N PRO A 28 4.65 -30.52 -7.79
CA PRO A 28 5.53 -29.45 -7.31
C PRO A 28 4.89 -28.06 -7.38
N PHE A 29 4.22 -27.73 -8.49
CA PHE A 29 3.60 -26.41 -8.67
C PHE A 29 2.47 -26.20 -7.67
N LEU A 30 1.55 -27.16 -7.58
CA LEU A 30 0.40 -27.09 -6.67
C LEU A 30 0.84 -27.01 -5.20
N THR A 31 1.89 -27.74 -4.85
CA THR A 31 2.43 -27.74 -3.49
C THR A 31 3.07 -26.39 -3.14
N ALA A 32 3.85 -25.82 -4.05
CA ALA A 32 4.46 -24.50 -3.88
C ALA A 32 3.39 -23.40 -3.78
N GLU A 33 2.43 -23.40 -4.71
CA GLU A 33 1.36 -22.41 -4.77
C GLU A 33 0.52 -22.40 -3.48
N LYS A 34 0.06 -23.57 -3.02
CA LYS A 34 -0.69 -23.67 -1.76
C LYS A 34 0.12 -23.19 -0.57
N LEU A 35 1.38 -23.62 -0.48
CA LEU A 35 2.25 -23.26 0.64
C LEU A 35 2.48 -21.74 0.71
N CYS A 36 2.76 -21.09 -0.42
CA CYS A 36 2.95 -19.64 -0.46
C CYS A 36 1.70 -18.90 0.04
N HIS A 37 0.51 -19.24 -0.48
CA HIS A 37 -0.73 -18.60 -0.05
C HIS A 37 -1.09 -18.91 1.42
N GLU A 38 -0.73 -20.07 1.95
CA GLU A 38 -0.95 -20.41 3.37
C GLU A 38 -0.06 -19.61 4.33
N LYS A 39 1.15 -19.23 3.89
CA LYS A 39 2.20 -18.71 4.79
C LYS A 39 2.55 -17.24 4.60
N LEU A 40 2.33 -16.70 3.40
CA LEU A 40 2.86 -15.38 3.00
C LEU A 40 1.81 -14.27 2.96
N TYR A 41 0.55 -14.55 3.27
CA TYR A 41 -0.38 -13.50 3.70
C TYR A 41 -0.08 -13.13 5.16
N LEU A 42 0.96 -12.31 5.30
CA LEU A 42 1.54 -11.93 6.59
C LEU A 42 0.58 -11.02 7.38
N ALA A 43 0.58 -11.18 8.70
CA ALA A 43 -0.17 -10.30 9.60
C ALA A 43 0.32 -8.85 9.49
N THR A 44 -0.60 -7.90 9.70
CA THR A 44 -0.41 -6.45 9.54
C THR A 44 0.85 -5.93 10.22
N ASP A 45 1.06 -6.27 11.49
CA ASP A 45 2.20 -5.78 12.26
C ASP A 45 3.54 -6.34 11.76
N LEU A 46 3.56 -7.63 11.39
CA LEU A 46 4.76 -8.26 10.82
C LEU A 46 5.08 -7.68 9.44
N LEU A 47 4.06 -7.42 8.63
CA LEU A 47 4.23 -6.82 7.31
C LEU A 47 4.76 -5.39 7.41
N ALA A 48 4.32 -4.62 8.41
CA ALA A 48 4.83 -3.28 8.69
C ALA A 48 6.33 -3.30 9.03
N ASP A 49 6.78 -4.23 9.86
CA ASP A 49 8.20 -4.38 10.20
C ASP A 49 9.04 -4.76 8.96
N ILE A 50 8.52 -5.65 8.10
CA ILE A 50 9.18 -6.04 6.85
C ILE A 50 9.29 -4.86 5.89
N VAL A 51 8.23 -4.07 5.72
CA VAL A 51 8.24 -2.87 4.87
C VAL A 51 9.24 -1.84 5.38
N ASN A 52 9.43 -1.73 6.69
CA ASN A 52 10.44 -0.84 7.25
C ASN A 52 11.89 -1.31 7.01
N GLU A 53 12.12 -2.62 6.99
CA GLU A 53 13.43 -3.16 6.60
C GLU A 53 13.66 -3.14 5.08
N ASP A 54 12.58 -3.18 4.29
CA ASP A 54 12.63 -3.13 2.83
C ASP A 54 11.52 -2.23 2.23
N PRO A 55 11.73 -0.90 2.22
CA PRO A 55 10.74 0.04 1.70
C PRO A 55 10.43 -0.15 0.22
N THR A 56 11.31 -0.80 -0.56
CA THR A 56 11.10 -1.04 -1.98
C THR A 56 9.82 -1.84 -2.28
N LEU A 57 9.32 -2.59 -1.29
CA LEU A 57 8.03 -3.27 -1.35
C LEU A 57 6.85 -2.32 -1.60
N LEU A 58 6.94 -1.04 -1.26
CA LEU A 58 5.91 -0.05 -1.54
C LEU A 58 5.81 0.32 -3.03
N ALA A 59 6.79 -0.05 -3.85
CA ALA A 59 6.72 0.11 -5.30
C ALA A 59 5.95 -1.03 -5.99
N THR A 60 5.51 -2.05 -5.24
CA THR A 60 4.75 -3.18 -5.78
C THR A 60 3.35 -2.78 -6.23
N ARG A 61 2.82 -3.51 -7.22
CA ARG A 61 1.52 -3.28 -7.86
C ARG A 61 0.64 -4.52 -7.78
N ALA A 62 -0.68 -4.34 -7.84
CA ALA A 62 -1.61 -5.46 -7.74
C ALA A 62 -1.53 -6.35 -8.99
N SER A 63 -1.59 -5.70 -10.16
CA SER A 63 -1.71 -6.32 -11.47
C SER A 63 -2.75 -7.47 -11.42
N ASP A 64 -2.45 -8.63 -12.01
CA ASP A 64 -3.31 -9.82 -11.94
C ASP A 64 -2.93 -10.79 -10.81
N LEU A 65 -2.13 -10.36 -9.82
CA LEU A 65 -1.56 -11.25 -8.81
C LEU A 65 -2.54 -11.62 -7.68
N ILE A 66 -3.66 -10.91 -7.56
CA ILE A 66 -4.62 -11.08 -6.46
C ILE A 66 -5.71 -12.06 -6.85
N ALA A 67 -5.57 -13.29 -6.36
CA ALA A 67 -6.53 -14.37 -6.61
C ALA A 67 -7.88 -14.15 -5.89
N ASP A 68 -7.90 -13.53 -4.70
CA ASP A 68 -9.11 -13.30 -3.91
C ASP A 68 -10.07 -12.34 -4.63
N SER A 69 -11.24 -12.83 -5.00
CA SER A 69 -12.27 -12.04 -5.69
C SER A 69 -12.80 -10.87 -4.85
N ARG A 70 -12.59 -10.84 -3.53
CA ARG A 70 -12.98 -9.71 -2.67
C ARG A 70 -11.96 -8.57 -2.68
N GLU A 71 -10.71 -8.89 -3.01
CA GLU A 71 -9.60 -7.92 -3.01
C GLU A 71 -9.22 -7.52 -4.43
N ARG A 72 -9.52 -8.33 -5.46
CA ARG A 72 -9.05 -8.12 -6.84
C ARG A 72 -9.35 -6.74 -7.42
N ASP A 73 -10.58 -6.24 -7.24
CA ASP A 73 -11.02 -5.02 -7.91
C ASP A 73 -10.61 -3.73 -7.17
N ASN A 74 -10.38 -3.82 -5.85
CA ASN A 74 -10.00 -2.66 -5.03
C ASN A 74 -9.11 -3.11 -3.86
N PRO A 75 -7.89 -3.57 -4.11
CA PRO A 75 -7.09 -4.27 -3.11
C PRO A 75 -6.57 -3.35 -2.01
N ALA A 76 -6.51 -3.89 -0.78
CA ALA A 76 -5.77 -3.22 0.29
C ALA A 76 -4.26 -3.23 0.01
N VAL A 77 -3.56 -2.18 0.46
CA VAL A 77 -2.10 -2.05 0.31
C VAL A 77 -1.34 -3.29 0.81
N GLY A 78 -1.73 -3.82 1.97
CA GLY A 78 -1.13 -5.04 2.53
C GLY A 78 -1.33 -6.28 1.65
N ALA A 79 -2.47 -6.37 0.96
CA ALA A 79 -2.78 -7.46 0.04
C ALA A 79 -1.93 -7.37 -1.23
N ILE A 80 -1.70 -6.15 -1.75
CA ILE A 80 -0.79 -5.90 -2.89
C ILE A 80 0.62 -6.39 -2.56
N ILE A 81 1.18 -5.91 -1.44
CA ILE A 81 2.55 -6.26 -1.02
C ILE A 81 2.67 -7.77 -0.77
N SER A 82 1.73 -8.36 -0.05
CA SER A 82 1.77 -9.81 0.25
C SER A 82 1.65 -10.66 -1.01
N SER A 83 0.83 -10.26 -1.99
CA SER A 83 0.68 -11.02 -3.24
C SER A 83 1.94 -10.94 -4.10
N ASN A 84 2.67 -9.82 -4.07
CA ASN A 84 3.98 -9.72 -4.72
C ASN A 84 5.03 -10.60 -4.01
N ILE A 85 5.00 -10.66 -2.69
CA ILE A 85 5.86 -11.58 -1.92
C ILE A 85 5.53 -13.04 -2.26
N VAL A 86 4.24 -13.40 -2.33
CA VAL A 86 3.76 -14.73 -2.74
C VAL A 86 4.30 -15.09 -4.12
N MET A 87 4.19 -14.19 -5.09
CA MET A 87 4.64 -14.43 -6.47
C MET A 87 6.16 -14.63 -6.54
N ALA A 88 6.94 -13.74 -5.91
CA ALA A 88 8.40 -13.87 -5.88
C ALA A 88 8.86 -15.16 -5.19
N ALA A 89 8.18 -15.55 -4.10
CA ALA A 89 8.45 -16.81 -3.42
C ALA A 89 8.10 -18.02 -4.29
N LEU A 90 6.95 -17.99 -4.97
CA LEU A 90 6.51 -19.05 -5.87
C LEU A 90 7.54 -19.25 -6.99
N GLU A 91 7.96 -18.19 -7.68
CA GLU A 91 9.01 -18.26 -8.71
C GLU A 91 10.29 -18.91 -8.17
N SER A 92 10.71 -18.53 -6.96
CA SER A 92 11.88 -19.12 -6.30
C SER A 92 11.71 -20.63 -6.03
N LEU A 93 10.55 -21.06 -5.54
CA LEU A 93 10.26 -22.48 -5.28
C LEU A 93 10.16 -23.30 -6.56
N LEU A 94 9.61 -22.73 -7.64
CA LEU A 94 9.56 -23.39 -8.95
C LEU A 94 10.96 -23.54 -9.55
N GLY A 95 11.82 -22.51 -9.43
CA GLY A 95 13.23 -22.63 -9.79
C GLY A 95 13.94 -23.74 -9.01
N LEU A 96 13.60 -23.93 -7.74
CA LEU A 96 14.11 -25.04 -6.94
C LEU A 96 13.56 -26.40 -7.42
N ALA A 97 12.29 -26.47 -7.81
CA ALA A 97 11.69 -27.70 -8.35
C ALA A 97 12.38 -28.13 -9.66
N VAL A 98 12.67 -27.19 -10.56
CA VAL A 98 13.45 -27.44 -11.79
C VAL A 98 14.87 -27.90 -11.44
N ALA A 99 15.55 -27.24 -10.49
CA ALA A 99 16.90 -27.63 -10.09
C ALA A 99 16.99 -29.04 -9.48
N ASN A 100 15.90 -29.54 -8.87
CA ASN A 100 15.81 -30.89 -8.33
C ASN A 100 15.24 -31.91 -9.33
N GLY A 101 14.88 -31.49 -10.56
CA GLY A 101 14.33 -32.36 -11.60
C GLY A 101 12.88 -32.81 -11.33
N TRP A 102 12.11 -32.02 -10.58
CA TRP A 102 10.69 -32.27 -10.35
C TRP A 102 9.79 -31.59 -11.38
N LEU A 103 10.31 -30.53 -12.02
CA LEU A 103 9.69 -29.84 -13.14
C LEU A 103 10.69 -29.79 -14.29
N ASP A 104 10.17 -29.88 -15.51
CA ASP A 104 10.94 -29.70 -16.73
C ASP A 104 10.80 -28.26 -17.24
N VAL A 105 11.72 -27.86 -18.11
CA VAL A 105 11.65 -26.60 -18.86
C VAL A 105 11.60 -26.91 -20.35
N ASP A 106 10.89 -26.08 -21.11
CA ASP A 106 10.86 -26.18 -22.56
C ASP A 106 12.13 -25.56 -23.21
N ASP A 107 12.18 -25.59 -24.54
CA ASP A 107 13.31 -25.08 -25.33
C ASP A 107 13.49 -23.55 -25.21
N ASP A 108 12.45 -22.82 -24.78
CA ASP A 108 12.45 -21.37 -24.56
C ASP A 108 12.73 -21.00 -23.08
N GLY A 109 12.85 -22.00 -22.20
CA GLY A 109 13.14 -21.82 -20.78
C GLY A 109 11.91 -21.61 -19.90
N HIS A 110 10.70 -21.86 -20.41
CA HIS A 110 9.47 -21.82 -19.65
C HIS A 110 9.27 -23.12 -18.86
N ILE A 111 8.81 -22.99 -17.62
CA ILE A 111 8.54 -24.13 -16.74
C ILE A 111 7.30 -24.87 -17.24
N LEU A 112 7.45 -26.17 -17.49
CA LEU A 112 6.37 -27.05 -17.91
C LEU A 112 5.61 -27.57 -16.69
N VAL A 113 4.39 -27.09 -16.50
CA VAL A 113 3.49 -27.52 -15.42
C VAL A 113 2.43 -28.47 -15.99
N GLU A 114 2.14 -29.56 -15.28
CA GLU A 114 1.10 -30.49 -15.70
C GLU A 114 -0.29 -29.83 -15.66
N ASP A 115 -1.11 -30.05 -16.68
CA ASP A 115 -2.50 -29.53 -16.76
C ASP A 115 -3.35 -29.90 -15.52
N ALA A 116 -3.05 -31.03 -14.87
CA ALA A 116 -3.74 -31.47 -13.67
C ALA A 116 -3.47 -30.58 -12.44
N GLU A 117 -2.37 -29.81 -12.44
CA GLU A 117 -2.03 -28.87 -11.38
C GLU A 117 -2.62 -27.47 -11.62
N LEU A 118 -2.91 -27.15 -12.88
CA LEU A 118 -3.46 -25.88 -13.32
C LEU A 118 -4.98 -25.86 -13.12
N ASP A 119 -5.46 -24.99 -12.23
CA ASP A 119 -6.89 -24.75 -12.05
C ASP A 119 -7.15 -23.24 -12.07
N PRO A 120 -7.69 -22.70 -13.18
CA PRO A 120 -7.97 -21.27 -13.31
C PRO A 120 -9.13 -20.81 -12.42
N SER A 121 -9.91 -21.73 -11.84
CA SER A 121 -10.98 -21.42 -10.89
C SER A 121 -10.51 -21.37 -9.44
N ARG A 122 -9.23 -21.66 -9.20
CA ARG A 122 -8.67 -21.69 -7.85
C ARG A 122 -8.65 -20.30 -7.26
N ASN A 123 -9.28 -20.18 -6.10
CA ASN A 123 -9.33 -18.95 -5.33
C ASN A 123 -8.53 -19.14 -4.04
N TYR A 124 -7.60 -18.23 -3.79
CA TYR A 124 -6.85 -18.15 -2.55
C TYR A 124 -7.30 -16.93 -1.78
N PRO A 125 -8.08 -17.09 -0.70
CA PRO A 125 -8.54 -15.95 0.07
C PRO A 125 -7.35 -15.28 0.76
N VAL A 126 -7.34 -13.94 0.76
CA VAL A 126 -6.44 -13.18 1.62
C VAL A 126 -6.85 -13.46 3.06
N THR A 127 -5.95 -14.08 3.83
CA THR A 127 -6.23 -14.54 5.19
C THR A 127 -5.89 -13.50 6.26
N ALA A 128 -5.05 -12.53 5.92
CA ALA A 128 -4.68 -11.42 6.79
C ALA A 128 -5.78 -10.34 6.82
N ASP A 129 -6.00 -9.76 8.00
CA ASP A 129 -6.92 -8.64 8.20
C ASP A 129 -6.15 -7.35 8.47
N TYR A 130 -5.89 -6.59 7.41
CA TYR A 130 -5.13 -5.33 7.46
C TYR A 130 -5.87 -4.17 8.13
N SER A 131 -7.13 -4.37 8.55
CA SER A 131 -7.87 -3.39 9.34
C SER A 131 -7.57 -3.47 10.84
N ARG A 132 -6.74 -4.43 11.26
CA ARG A 132 -6.41 -4.69 12.67
C ARG A 132 -4.91 -4.68 12.91
N SER A 133 -4.50 -4.01 13.98
CA SER A 133 -3.10 -3.89 14.39
C SER A 133 -2.99 -3.68 15.90
N ASP A 134 -2.22 -4.54 16.56
CA ASP A 134 -1.90 -4.38 17.98
C ASP A 134 -0.86 -3.27 18.18
N ALA A 135 0.08 -3.15 17.24
CA ALA A 135 1.07 -2.08 17.23
C ALA A 135 0.43 -0.69 17.10
N ALA A 136 -0.54 -0.49 16.19
CA ALA A 136 -1.29 0.76 16.07
C ALA A 136 -2.00 1.13 17.38
N THR A 137 -2.71 0.16 17.99
CA THR A 137 -3.41 0.35 19.26
C THR A 137 -2.45 0.76 20.38
N LYS A 138 -1.27 0.12 20.44
CA LYS A 138 -0.23 0.45 21.41
C LYS A 138 0.38 1.83 21.14
N ASN A 139 0.61 2.17 19.88
CA ASN A 139 1.22 3.44 19.48
C ASN A 139 0.31 4.63 19.78
N LEU A 140 -1.03 4.49 19.66
CA LEU A 140 -1.99 5.50 20.10
C LEU A 140 -1.86 5.90 21.58
N SER A 141 -1.35 4.99 22.43
CA SER A 141 -1.14 5.24 23.86
C SER A 141 0.21 5.84 24.20
N LYS A 142 1.14 5.96 23.23
CA LYS A 142 2.47 6.54 23.45
C LYS A 142 2.36 8.06 23.66
N ARG A 143 3.24 8.59 24.52
CA ARG A 143 3.34 10.04 24.77
C ARG A 143 4.26 10.68 23.73
N GLY A 144 3.81 11.78 23.13
CA GLY A 144 4.57 12.56 22.14
C GLY A 144 3.77 12.75 20.85
N PRO A 145 4.13 13.74 20.01
CA PRO A 145 3.55 13.87 18.68
C PRO A 145 4.00 12.69 17.82
N SER A 146 3.09 12.18 17.00
CA SER A 146 3.41 11.17 15.99
C SER A 146 4.22 11.81 14.86
N LEU A 147 4.93 10.99 14.07
CA LEU A 147 5.65 11.46 12.89
C LEU A 147 4.68 12.15 11.91
N LEU A 148 3.54 11.51 11.63
CA LEU A 148 2.51 12.11 10.78
C LEU A 148 2.00 13.45 11.32
N THR A 149 1.76 13.53 12.63
CA THR A 149 1.33 14.77 13.29
C THR A 149 2.36 15.87 13.11
N THR A 150 3.64 15.54 13.20
CA THR A 150 4.73 16.52 13.04
C THR A 150 4.79 17.06 11.61
N ILE A 151 4.60 16.20 10.61
CA ILE A 151 4.55 16.59 9.20
C ILE A 151 3.34 17.50 8.94
N PHE A 152 2.16 17.13 9.45
CA PHE A 152 0.94 17.91 9.26
C PHE A 152 1.02 19.28 9.95
N GLN A 153 1.57 19.33 11.16
CA GLN A 153 1.80 20.61 11.85
C GLN A 153 2.77 21.52 11.10
N ALA A 154 3.81 20.97 10.47
CA ALA A 154 4.71 21.76 9.64
C ALA A 154 3.96 22.36 8.43
N ALA A 155 3.15 21.55 7.74
CA ALA A 155 2.32 22.00 6.64
C ALA A 155 1.29 23.07 7.05
N GLU A 156 0.61 22.88 8.19
CA GLU A 156 -0.34 23.86 8.74
C GLU A 156 0.33 25.20 9.04
N ASN A 157 1.53 25.18 9.66
CA ASN A 157 2.26 26.41 9.97
C ASN A 157 2.68 27.15 8.71
N GLU A 158 3.22 26.43 7.71
CA GLU A 158 3.57 27.03 6.42
C GLU A 158 2.34 27.61 5.72
N PHE A 159 1.23 26.86 5.70
CA PHE A 159 -0.02 27.33 5.13
C PHE A 159 -0.51 28.63 5.79
N LEU A 160 -0.47 28.73 7.11
CA LEU A 160 -0.88 29.94 7.82
C LEU A 160 0.04 31.14 7.53
N GLU A 161 1.34 30.91 7.43
CA GLU A 161 2.31 31.96 7.06
C GLU A 161 2.02 32.49 5.65
N LEU A 162 1.77 31.59 4.68
CA LEU A 162 1.41 31.96 3.30
C LEU A 162 0.06 32.66 3.23
N LEU A 163 -0.93 32.20 4.01
CA LEU A 163 -2.26 32.81 4.05
C LEU A 163 -2.23 34.25 4.57
N GLU A 164 -1.30 34.59 5.47
CA GLU A 164 -1.13 35.94 5.99
C GLU A 164 -0.30 36.86 5.07
N THR A 165 0.55 36.29 4.20
CA THR A 165 1.55 37.05 3.43
C THR A 165 1.30 37.11 1.94
N GLU A 166 0.60 36.13 1.37
CA GLU A 166 0.33 36.02 -0.07
C GLU A 166 -1.11 36.41 -0.42
N VAL A 167 -1.33 36.86 -1.65
CA VAL A 167 -2.65 37.28 -2.18
C VAL A 167 -3.38 36.12 -2.87
N HIS A 168 -2.89 34.89 -2.70
CA HIS A 168 -3.47 33.71 -3.33
C HIS A 168 -4.80 33.31 -2.68
N GLU A 169 -5.70 32.70 -3.46
CA GLU A 169 -6.91 32.12 -2.94
C GLU A 169 -6.56 30.95 -2.00
N ALA A 170 -7.22 30.88 -0.83
CA ALA A 170 -6.90 29.91 0.21
C ALA A 170 -6.98 28.45 -0.26
N TYR A 171 -7.87 28.15 -1.21
CA TYR A 171 -7.98 26.83 -1.84
C TYR A 171 -6.73 26.46 -2.66
N GLN A 172 -6.21 27.40 -3.47
CA GLN A 172 -5.01 27.17 -4.28
C GLN A 172 -3.77 27.01 -3.39
N LEU A 173 -3.68 27.81 -2.31
CA LEU A 173 -2.63 27.66 -1.30
C LEU A 173 -2.70 26.30 -0.61
N ALA A 174 -3.90 25.84 -0.25
CA ALA A 174 -4.07 24.55 0.40
C ALA A 174 -3.61 23.40 -0.51
N LEU A 175 -3.98 23.43 -1.81
CA LEU A 175 -3.52 22.46 -2.80
C LEU A 175 -1.99 22.48 -2.98
N GLN A 176 -1.40 23.68 -3.05
CA GLN A 176 0.04 23.83 -3.20
C GLN A 176 0.78 23.27 -1.97
N VAL A 177 0.36 23.65 -0.77
CA VAL A 177 1.01 23.20 0.47
C VAL A 177 0.81 21.70 0.66
N SER A 178 -0.41 21.17 0.47
CA SER A 178 -0.64 19.72 0.57
C SER A 178 0.22 18.94 -0.43
N GLY A 179 0.40 19.47 -1.66
CA GLY A 179 1.29 18.88 -2.66
C GLY A 179 2.77 18.92 -2.27
N ASN A 180 3.23 20.01 -1.64
CA ASN A 180 4.62 20.14 -1.17
C ASN A 180 4.97 19.18 -0.02
N TYR A 181 3.98 18.86 0.82
CA TYR A 181 4.13 17.93 1.95
C TYR A 181 3.66 16.51 1.63
N ALA A 182 3.29 16.23 0.38
CA ALA A 182 2.93 14.89 -0.05
C ALA A 182 4.15 13.96 0.02
N ILE A 183 3.97 12.79 0.64
CA ILE A 183 5.05 11.86 0.95
C ILE A 183 5.02 10.72 -0.07
N PHE A 184 5.93 10.73 -1.04
CA PHE A 184 5.94 9.75 -2.12
C PHE A 184 7.09 8.74 -2.04
N ALA A 185 8.19 9.08 -1.37
CA ALA A 185 9.34 8.20 -1.31
C ALA A 185 9.04 7.01 -0.38
N PRO A 186 9.29 5.76 -0.82
CA PRO A 186 9.07 4.59 0.02
C PRO A 186 9.76 4.68 1.39
N GLU A 187 10.99 5.22 1.41
CA GLU A 187 11.80 5.42 2.63
C GLU A 187 11.14 6.37 3.65
N ASP A 188 10.32 7.32 3.18
CA ASP A 188 9.61 8.26 4.04
C ASP A 188 8.24 7.72 4.47
N ILE A 189 7.63 6.85 3.66
CA ILE A 189 6.35 6.19 3.98
C ILE A 189 6.55 5.05 4.98
N ALA A 190 7.62 4.26 4.85
CA ALA A 190 7.82 3.07 5.66
C ALA A 190 7.83 3.33 7.19
N PRO A 191 8.47 4.41 7.71
CA PRO A 191 8.38 4.77 9.12
C PRO A 191 6.95 5.09 9.59
N LEU A 192 6.11 5.67 8.71
CA LEU A 192 4.70 5.96 9.02
C LEU A 192 3.89 4.67 9.15
N ILE A 193 4.21 3.66 8.34
CA ILE A 193 3.58 2.33 8.43
C ILE A 193 3.94 1.65 9.75
N VAL A 194 5.17 1.75 10.23
CA VAL A 194 5.55 1.21 11.56
C VAL A 194 4.82 1.93 12.69
N GLU A 195 4.68 3.25 12.57
CA GLU A 195 3.94 4.06 13.54
C GLU A 195 2.44 3.71 13.54
N ASN A 196 1.86 3.50 12.36
CA ASN A 196 0.47 3.12 12.19
C ASN A 196 0.30 2.04 11.11
N PRO A 197 0.38 0.75 11.46
CA PRO A 197 0.24 -0.34 10.48
C PRO A 197 -1.11 -0.42 9.79
N LEU A 198 -2.14 0.28 10.30
CA LEU A 198 -3.45 0.38 9.65
C LEU A 198 -3.38 1.08 8.28
N LEU A 199 -2.29 1.79 7.97
CA LEU A 199 -2.03 2.31 6.63
C LEU A 199 -1.95 1.19 5.56
N LEU A 200 -1.60 -0.04 5.96
CA LEU A 200 -1.64 -1.21 5.07
C LEU A 200 -3.08 -1.63 4.72
N GLY A 201 -4.08 -1.16 5.45
CA GLY A 201 -5.49 -1.40 5.17
C GLY A 201 -6.12 -0.42 4.18
N LEU A 202 -5.39 0.64 3.78
CA LEU A 202 -5.87 1.62 2.80
C LEU A 202 -6.06 0.99 1.43
N ARG A 203 -7.02 1.54 0.67
CA ARG A 203 -7.43 1.08 -0.66
C ARG A 203 -7.42 2.26 -1.63
N PRO A 204 -7.26 2.05 -2.95
CA PRO A 204 -7.33 3.12 -3.94
C PRO A 204 -8.59 3.99 -3.84
N ASP A 205 -9.77 3.38 -3.63
CA ASP A 205 -11.08 4.05 -3.40
C ASP A 205 -11.35 5.24 -4.36
N ASP A 206 -11.03 5.08 -5.65
CA ASP A 206 -11.14 6.12 -6.70
C ASP A 206 -10.32 7.40 -6.44
N MET A 207 -9.45 7.41 -5.42
CA MET A 207 -8.60 8.56 -5.07
C MET A 207 -7.36 8.68 -5.94
N VAL A 208 -7.02 7.62 -6.66
CA VAL A 208 -5.83 7.55 -7.50
C VAL A 208 -6.27 7.62 -8.95
N ASP A 209 -5.63 8.52 -9.70
CA ASP A 209 -5.91 8.71 -11.13
C ASP A 209 -5.63 7.42 -11.92
N GLU A 210 -6.71 6.79 -12.41
CA GLU A 210 -6.66 5.56 -13.19
C GLU A 210 -5.89 5.75 -14.52
N GLU A 211 -5.94 6.93 -15.12
CA GLU A 211 -5.24 7.20 -16.39
C GLU A 211 -3.73 7.28 -16.17
N LEU A 212 -3.30 7.85 -15.03
CA LEU A 212 -1.88 8.00 -14.69
C LEU A 212 -1.19 6.67 -14.41
N PHE A 213 -1.92 5.70 -13.85
CA PHE A 213 -1.37 4.41 -13.43
C PHE A 213 -1.94 3.20 -14.18
N GLU A 214 -2.68 3.44 -15.26
CA GLU A 214 -3.36 2.40 -16.06
C GLU A 214 -4.26 1.48 -15.19
N GLY A 215 -4.88 2.07 -14.15
CA GLY A 215 -5.72 1.35 -13.19
C GLY A 215 -4.99 0.48 -12.15
N ASP A 216 -3.65 0.48 -12.11
CA ASP A 216 -2.87 -0.39 -11.21
C ASP A 216 -1.79 0.41 -10.42
N PRO A 217 -2.18 1.29 -9.49
CA PRO A 217 -1.23 2.15 -8.79
C PRO A 217 -0.33 1.37 -7.81
N PRO A 218 0.93 1.82 -7.61
CA PRO A 218 1.80 1.23 -6.60
C PRO A 218 1.25 1.38 -5.17
N ALA A 219 1.54 0.40 -4.31
CA ALA A 219 1.15 0.36 -2.90
C ALA A 219 1.42 1.68 -2.13
N GLY A 220 2.61 2.26 -2.30
CA GLY A 220 3.00 3.51 -1.65
C GLY A 220 2.22 4.73 -2.15
N ILE A 221 1.80 4.73 -3.42
CA ILE A 221 1.01 5.82 -4.00
C ILE A 221 -0.38 5.87 -3.38
N ILE A 222 -0.99 4.71 -3.10
CA ILE A 222 -2.29 4.64 -2.42
C ILE A 222 -2.19 5.32 -1.04
N ILE A 223 -1.18 4.95 -0.23
CA ILE A 223 -0.97 5.59 1.08
C ILE A 223 -0.75 7.10 0.92
N SER A 224 0.12 7.49 -0.01
CA SER A 224 0.43 8.91 -0.26
C SER A 224 -0.80 9.73 -0.65
N GLY A 225 -1.66 9.19 -1.52
CA GLY A 225 -2.90 9.82 -1.95
C GLY A 225 -3.85 10.08 -0.78
N HIS A 226 -4.05 9.08 0.08
CA HIS A 226 -4.83 9.21 1.31
C HIS A 226 -4.28 10.29 2.24
N LEU A 227 -2.97 10.27 2.52
CA LEU A 227 -2.35 11.25 3.42
C LEU A 227 -2.43 12.68 2.86
N THR A 228 -2.25 12.84 1.55
CA THR A 228 -2.34 14.13 0.87
C THR A 228 -3.76 14.69 0.91
N HIS A 229 -4.77 13.83 0.71
CA HIS A 229 -6.17 14.24 0.79
C HIS A 229 -6.57 14.67 2.21
N ILE A 230 -6.17 13.89 3.23
CA ILE A 230 -6.43 14.24 4.63
C ILE A 230 -5.79 15.58 4.97
N LEU A 231 -4.55 15.81 4.53
CA LEU A 231 -3.87 17.07 4.75
C LEU A 231 -4.59 18.23 4.06
N LEU A 232 -4.99 18.06 2.79
CA LEU A 232 -5.75 19.06 2.05
C LEU A 232 -7.04 19.45 2.79
N ASP A 233 -7.85 18.47 3.19
CA ASP A 233 -9.09 18.70 3.92
C ASP A 233 -8.83 19.50 5.20
N GLN A 234 -7.78 19.14 5.95
CA GLN A 234 -7.41 19.82 7.18
C GLN A 234 -6.99 21.28 6.93
N LEU A 235 -6.24 21.56 5.87
CA LEU A 235 -5.87 22.93 5.50
C LEU A 235 -7.08 23.77 5.07
N LEU A 236 -8.05 23.17 4.37
CA LEU A 236 -9.29 23.83 4.00
C LEU A 236 -10.17 24.16 5.21
N GLU A 237 -10.30 23.23 6.17
CA GLU A 237 -10.97 23.48 7.44
C GLU A 237 -10.28 24.60 8.24
N LEU A 238 -8.95 24.62 8.24
CA LEU A 238 -8.17 25.67 8.89
C LEU A 238 -8.41 27.04 8.22
N ALA A 239 -8.40 27.11 6.89
CA ALA A 239 -8.71 28.32 6.12
C ALA A 239 -10.12 28.84 6.40
N GLU A 240 -11.10 27.94 6.46
CA GLU A 240 -12.48 28.25 6.83
C GLU A 240 -12.54 28.87 8.25
N SER A 241 -11.85 28.26 9.21
CA SER A 241 -11.80 28.76 10.60
C SER A 241 -11.20 30.16 10.71
N LYS A 242 -10.32 30.53 9.77
CA LYS A 242 -9.68 31.84 9.66
C LYS A 242 -10.53 32.85 8.88
N GLY A 243 -11.66 32.42 8.31
CA GLY A 243 -12.54 33.26 7.49
C GLY A 243 -12.01 33.52 6.08
N ALA A 244 -11.01 32.75 5.63
CA ALA A 244 -10.41 32.90 4.31
C ALA A 244 -11.19 32.15 3.21
N LEU A 245 -12.16 31.31 3.58
CA LEU A 245 -13.09 30.65 2.67
C LEU A 245 -14.54 31.04 3.01
N GLY A 246 -15.31 31.40 1.98
CA GLY A 246 -16.74 31.70 2.11
C GLY A 246 -17.58 30.43 2.24
N LYS A 247 -18.75 30.53 2.89
CA LYS A 247 -19.76 29.46 2.94
C LYS A 247 -20.96 29.80 2.07
N ASP A 248 -21.50 28.79 1.41
CA ASP A 248 -22.78 28.92 0.71
C ASP A 248 -23.95 28.99 1.70
N GLY A 249 -25.16 29.19 1.19
CA GLY A 249 -26.37 29.23 2.01
C GLY A 249 -26.72 27.91 2.71
N ALA A 250 -26.04 26.80 2.37
CA ALA A 250 -26.19 25.48 2.98
C ALA A 250 -25.08 25.17 4.00
N GLY A 251 -24.06 26.03 4.13
CA GLY A 251 -22.95 25.86 5.05
C GLY A 251 -21.76 25.08 4.47
N HIS A 252 -21.75 24.77 3.18
CA HIS A 252 -20.61 24.18 2.50
C HIS A 252 -19.60 25.26 2.09
N ILE A 253 -18.33 24.88 2.03
CA ILE A 253 -17.25 25.74 1.53
C ILE A 253 -17.54 26.07 0.07
N ILE A 254 -17.53 27.37 -0.27
CA ILE A 254 -17.59 27.83 -1.66
C ILE A 254 -16.21 27.62 -2.25
N LEU A 255 -16.06 26.56 -3.03
CA LEU A 255 -14.88 26.36 -3.87
C LEU A 255 -14.96 27.33 -5.06
N PRO A 256 -13.87 28.02 -5.42
CA PRO A 256 -13.87 28.92 -6.56
C PRO A 256 -14.10 28.12 -7.86
N GLU A 257 -15.19 28.40 -8.57
CA GLU A 257 -15.46 27.83 -9.90
C GLU A 257 -14.63 28.58 -10.96
N GLY A 258 -13.37 28.17 -11.13
CA GLY A 258 -12.50 28.57 -12.25
C GLY A 258 -11.82 29.95 -12.12
N ASP A 259 -10.86 30.20 -13.02
CA ASP A 259 -9.97 31.39 -13.13
C ASP A 259 -10.68 32.76 -13.31
N GLY A 260 -11.96 32.87 -12.97
CA GLY A 260 -12.72 34.10 -13.06
C GLY A 260 -12.74 34.86 -11.74
N ASP A 261 -11.90 35.90 -11.63
CA ASP A 261 -11.94 37.01 -10.66
C ASP A 261 -13.09 36.94 -9.63
N ASN A 262 -12.82 36.34 -8.47
CA ASN A 262 -13.69 36.51 -7.31
C ASN A 262 -13.37 37.85 -6.61
N PRO A 263 -14.40 38.58 -6.14
CA PRO A 263 -14.20 39.91 -5.59
C PRO A 263 -13.47 39.83 -4.25
N ILE A 264 -12.32 40.49 -4.19
CA ILE A 264 -11.56 40.74 -2.96
C ILE A 264 -12.46 41.53 -2.00
N VAL A 265 -12.83 40.93 -0.87
CA VAL A 265 -13.47 41.65 0.24
C VAL A 265 -12.37 42.20 1.14
N HIS A 266 -12.19 43.52 1.12
CA HIS A 266 -11.33 44.27 2.04
C HIS A 266 -11.88 44.31 3.47
#